data_AF-A0A1J5PU21-F1
#
_entry.id   AF-A0A1J5PU21-F1
#
_cell.length_a   1.000
_cell.length_b   1.000
_cell.length_c   1.000
_cell.angle_alpha   90.00
_cell.angle_beta   90.00
_cell.angle_gamma   90.00
#
_symmetry.space_group_name_H-M   'P 1'
#
loop_
_entity.id
_entity.type
_entity.pdbx_description
1 polymer ?
#
loop_
_entity_poly.entity_id
_entity_poly.type
_entity_poly.pdbx_seq_one_letter_code
_entity_poly.pdbx_strand_id
1 'polypeptide(L)'
;MGLAQTWLHEGTGAIVADVPVGTPNARTAADAFREVHSLLSAAGVPPRGIVVRHYHPDDPRQLAALRLNYPKISAVAGPCGLWPEDLGPSIKNRGYFENKSYYNFGCAYQRNMAAMVDNPSDLVQPRPETPAYTIRRTEGFEKYRKGTTTATEYPESEKAKLSDTGK
;
A
#
# COMPACT_ATOMS: atom_id res chain seq x y z
N MET A 1 5.81 -13.13 -8.53
CA MET A 1 5.60 -11.72 -8.90
C MET A 1 6.96 -11.14 -9.30
N GLY A 2 7.05 -10.47 -10.45
CA GLY A 2 8.30 -9.88 -10.94
C GLY A 2 8.47 -8.43 -10.49
N LEU A 3 9.69 -7.92 -10.56
CA LEU A 3 10.05 -6.55 -10.12
C LEU A 3 9.15 -5.47 -10.74
N ALA A 4 8.84 -5.59 -12.04
CA ALA A 4 8.03 -4.62 -12.75
C ALA A 4 6.60 -4.54 -12.20
N GLN A 5 5.96 -5.69 -11.93
CA GLN A 5 4.61 -5.71 -11.36
C GLN A 5 4.61 -5.10 -9.96
N THR A 6 5.59 -5.45 -9.14
CA THR A 6 5.73 -4.86 -7.80
C THR A 6 5.90 -3.35 -7.89
N TRP A 7 6.80 -2.86 -8.75
CA TRP A 7 7.00 -1.43 -8.97
C TRP A 7 5.75 -0.69 -9.44
N LEU A 8 4.94 -1.29 -10.33
CA LEU A 8 3.68 -0.69 -10.78
C LEU A 8 2.66 -0.52 -9.64
N HIS A 9 2.72 -1.38 -8.62
CA HIS A 9 1.80 -1.32 -7.48
C HIS A 9 2.28 -0.41 -6.35
N GLU A 10 3.58 -0.44 -6.02
CA GLU A 10 4.12 0.20 -4.81
C GLU A 10 5.24 1.21 -5.05
N GLY A 11 5.73 1.33 -6.29
CA GLY A 11 6.85 2.21 -6.65
C GLY A 11 6.47 3.67 -6.56
N THR A 12 7.26 4.47 -5.83
CA THR A 12 7.01 5.91 -5.65
C THR A 12 8.03 6.79 -6.38
N GLY A 13 8.86 6.18 -7.23
CA GLY A 13 9.84 6.86 -8.06
C GLY A 13 10.37 5.92 -9.14
N ALA A 14 11.34 6.38 -9.94
CA ALA A 14 11.89 5.58 -11.04
C ALA A 14 12.70 4.36 -10.53
N ILE A 15 12.70 3.30 -11.33
CA ILE A 15 13.63 2.18 -11.21
C ILE A 15 15.02 2.67 -11.61
N VAL A 16 15.96 2.66 -10.66
CA VAL A 16 17.37 2.93 -10.91
C VAL A 16 18.08 1.61 -11.22
N ALA A 17 18.65 1.55 -12.42
CA ALA A 17 19.50 0.45 -12.86
C ALA A 17 20.97 0.85 -12.74
N ASP A 18 21.66 0.25 -11.78
CA ASP A 18 23.09 0.42 -11.55
C ASP A 18 23.88 -0.58 -12.40
N VAL A 19 24.46 -0.07 -13.49
CA VAL A 19 25.22 -0.86 -14.45
C VAL A 19 26.73 -0.70 -14.18
N PRO A 20 27.47 -1.78 -13.89
CA PRO A 20 28.89 -1.69 -13.63
C PRO A 20 29.67 -1.32 -14.89
N VAL A 21 30.68 -0.45 -14.72
CA VAL A 21 31.62 -0.04 -15.76
C VAL A 21 33.05 -0.21 -15.27
N GLY A 22 33.99 -0.38 -16.21
CA GLY A 22 35.42 -0.55 -15.87
C GLY A 22 35.78 -1.92 -15.28
N THR A 23 34.91 -2.93 -15.40
CA THR A 23 35.12 -4.29 -14.88
C THR A 23 35.27 -5.30 -16.00
N PRO A 24 35.87 -6.48 -15.74
CA PRO A 24 35.99 -7.55 -16.73
C PRO A 24 34.65 -7.98 -17.34
N ASN A 25 33.56 -7.89 -16.56
CA ASN A 25 32.21 -8.28 -16.97
C ASN A 25 31.31 -7.13 -17.45
N ALA A 26 31.85 -5.91 -17.63
CA ALA A 26 31.05 -4.73 -17.96
C ALA A 26 30.22 -4.88 -19.26
N ARG A 27 30.77 -5.53 -20.29
CA ARG A 27 30.05 -5.81 -21.54
C ARG A 27 28.86 -6.73 -21.32
N THR A 28 29.08 -7.84 -20.62
CA THR A 28 28.02 -8.81 -20.29
C THR A 28 26.93 -8.15 -19.44
N ALA A 29 27.31 -7.27 -18.50
CA ALA A 29 26.35 -6.53 -17.68
C ALA A 29 25.51 -5.54 -18.50
N ALA A 30 26.11 -4.87 -19.50
CA ALA A 30 25.38 -4.00 -20.42
C ALA A 30 24.41 -4.79 -21.30
N ASP A 31 24.80 -5.98 -21.77
CA ASP A 31 23.94 -6.87 -22.55
C ASP A 31 22.75 -7.38 -21.73
N ALA A 32 23.02 -7.84 -20.51
CA ALA A 32 21.98 -8.23 -19.56
C ALA A 32 21.02 -7.07 -19.25
N PHE A 33 21.54 -5.84 -19.12
CA PHE A 33 20.68 -4.67 -18.91
C PHE A 33 19.76 -4.40 -20.09
N ARG A 34 20.20 -4.61 -21.35
CA ARG A 34 19.32 -4.46 -22.53
C ARG A 34 18.15 -5.42 -22.47
N GLU A 35 18.38 -6.66 -22.06
CA GLU A 35 17.32 -7.66 -21.86
C GLU A 35 16.38 -7.26 -20.73
N VAL A 36 16.92 -6.88 -19.56
CA VAL A 36 16.14 -6.38 -18.42
C VAL A 36 15.27 -5.19 -18.82
N HIS A 37 15.83 -4.21 -19.53
CA HIS A 37 15.09 -3.05 -20.01
C HIS A 37 13.93 -3.44 -20.93
N SER A 38 14.14 -4.41 -21.83
CA SER A 38 13.09 -4.94 -22.69
C SER A 38 11.96 -5.61 -21.89
N LEU A 39 12.30 -6.36 -20.83
CA LEU A 39 11.33 -7.02 -19.95
C LEU A 39 10.53 -6.00 -19.11
N LEU A 40 11.21 -4.98 -18.56
CA LEU A 40 10.55 -3.91 -17.81
C LEU A 40 9.59 -3.12 -18.72
N SER A 41 10.02 -2.82 -19.96
CA SER A 41 9.19 -2.12 -20.94
C SER A 41 7.97 -2.96 -21.34
N ALA A 42 8.17 -4.26 -21.61
CA ALA A 42 7.09 -5.19 -21.95
C ALA A 42 6.09 -5.36 -20.79
N ALA A 43 6.54 -5.24 -19.54
CA ALA A 43 5.68 -5.27 -18.37
C ALA A 43 4.92 -3.95 -18.12
N GLY A 44 5.14 -2.90 -18.93
CA GLY A 44 4.42 -1.63 -18.84
C GLY A 44 5.13 -0.52 -18.06
N VAL A 45 6.40 -0.70 -17.70
CA VAL A 45 7.19 0.39 -17.10
C VAL A 45 7.45 1.45 -18.18
N PRO A 46 7.06 2.72 -17.97
CA PRO A 46 7.27 3.77 -18.97
C PRO A 46 8.78 4.06 -19.12
N PRO A 47 9.25 4.55 -20.28
CA PRO A 47 10.67 4.86 -20.49
C PRO A 47 11.24 5.86 -19.48
N ARG A 48 10.43 6.83 -19.02
CA ARG A 48 10.82 7.80 -17.97
C ARG A 48 10.84 7.20 -16.56
N GLY A 49 10.29 6.00 -16.39
CA GLY A 49 10.28 5.25 -15.14
C GLY A 49 11.56 4.43 -14.91
N ILE A 50 12.50 4.43 -15.85
CA ILE A 50 13.79 3.73 -15.75
C ILE A 50 14.91 4.76 -15.87
N VAL A 51 15.80 4.80 -14.87
CA VAL A 51 16.99 5.65 -14.85
C VAL A 51 18.21 4.75 -14.81
N VAL A 52 19.14 4.96 -15.74
CA VAL A 52 20.38 4.21 -15.79
C VAL A 52 21.48 5.00 -15.09
N ARG A 53 22.16 4.36 -14.14
CA ARG A 53 23.34 4.90 -13.47
C ARG A 53 24.51 3.96 -13.69
N HIS A 54 25.63 4.51 -14.12
CA HIS A 54 26.88 3.75 -14.22
C HIS A 54 27.64 3.85 -12.90
N TYR A 55 28.17 2.73 -12.42
CA TYR A 55 28.97 2.70 -11.20
C TYR A 55 30.28 1.94 -11.40
N HIS A 56 31.31 2.35 -10.67
CA HIS A 56 32.58 1.62 -10.59
C HIS A 56 32.62 0.88 -9.25
N PRO A 57 32.90 -0.43 -9.21
CA PRO A 57 33.08 -1.13 -7.94
C PRO A 57 34.38 -0.68 -7.26
N ASP A 58 34.38 -0.73 -5.93
CA ASP A 58 35.56 -0.38 -5.12
C ASP A 58 36.73 -1.36 -5.37
N ASP A 59 36.42 -2.63 -5.61
CA ASP A 59 37.39 -3.65 -6.00
C ASP A 59 37.11 -4.14 -7.44
N PRO A 60 37.96 -3.78 -8.42
CA PRO A 60 37.83 -4.22 -9.82
C PRO A 60 37.94 -5.73 -10.03
N ARG A 61 38.45 -6.48 -9.03
CA ARG A 61 38.60 -7.94 -9.08
C ARG A 61 37.32 -8.67 -8.68
N GLN A 62 36.38 -7.97 -8.04
CA GLN A 62 35.08 -8.55 -7.71
C GLN A 62 34.17 -8.56 -8.93
N LEU A 63 33.37 -9.62 -9.05
CA LEU A 63 32.34 -9.70 -10.07
C LEU A 63 31.25 -8.67 -9.78
N ALA A 64 31.25 -7.56 -10.51
CA ALA A 64 30.31 -6.46 -10.28
C ALA A 64 28.91 -6.83 -10.80
N ALA A 65 27.90 -6.67 -9.95
CA ALA A 65 26.53 -7.06 -10.25
C ALA A 65 25.70 -5.90 -10.81
N LEU A 66 24.84 -6.20 -11.79
CA LEU A 66 23.74 -5.30 -12.17
C LEU A 66 22.76 -5.20 -11.00
N ARG A 67 22.44 -3.99 -10.52
CA ARG A 67 21.48 -3.79 -9.43
C ARG A 67 20.28 -3.00 -9.92
N LEU A 68 19.09 -3.44 -9.55
CA LEU A 68 17.84 -2.72 -9.78
C LEU A 68 17.27 -2.32 -8.43
N ASN A 69 17.00 -1.03 -8.25
CA ASN A 69 16.38 -0.52 -7.03
C ASN A 69 15.36 0.56 -7.37
N TYR A 70 14.40 0.78 -6.49
CA TYR A 70 13.44 1.88 -6.61
C TYR A 70 13.05 2.35 -5.20
N PRO A 71 12.72 3.64 -5.03
CA PRO A 71 12.18 4.12 -3.78
C PRO A 71 10.74 3.65 -3.60
N LYS A 72 10.41 3.23 -2.38
CA LYS A 72 9.07 2.88 -1.92
C LYS A 72 8.78 3.63 -0.62
N ILE A 73 7.55 4.12 -0.46
CA ILE A 73 7.07 4.65 0.82
C ILE A 73 6.70 3.48 1.73
N SER A 74 7.14 3.54 2.99
CA SER A 74 6.81 2.57 4.03
C SER A 74 6.12 3.26 5.19
N ALA A 75 5.07 2.65 5.74
CA ALA A 75 4.45 3.09 6.97
C ALA A 75 5.25 2.53 8.15
N VAL A 76 5.73 3.41 9.03
CA VAL A 76 6.48 3.01 10.21
C VAL A 76 5.94 3.77 11.42
N ALA A 77 5.58 3.04 12.46
CA ALA A 77 5.42 3.59 13.80
C ALA A 77 6.71 3.35 14.60
N GLY A 78 7.05 4.29 15.50
CA GLY A 78 8.28 4.29 16.30
C GLY A 78 8.54 2.97 17.06
N PRO A 79 9.68 2.86 17.77
CA PRO A 79 10.00 1.63 18.49
C PRO A 79 8.96 1.36 19.59
N CYS A 80 8.03 0.44 19.31
CA CYS A 80 7.11 -0.09 20.32
C CYS A 80 7.77 -1.32 20.95
N GLY A 81 7.58 -1.54 22.26
CA GLY A 81 8.20 -2.69 22.92
C GLY A 81 8.33 -2.61 24.44
N LEU A 82 8.03 -1.47 25.06
CA LEU A 82 8.01 -1.34 26.51
C LEU A 82 6.67 -1.82 27.08
N TRP A 83 6.65 -3.00 27.68
CA TRP A 83 5.45 -3.54 28.32
C TRP A 83 5.70 -3.70 29.81
N PRO A 84 5.52 -2.64 30.63
CA PRO A 84 5.78 -2.69 32.07
C PRO A 84 4.87 -3.70 32.80
N GLU A 85 3.70 -3.96 32.23
CA GLU A 85 2.68 -4.84 32.77
C GLU A 85 2.23 -5.83 31.68
N ASP A 86 1.80 -7.01 32.11
CA ASP A 86 1.17 -8.00 31.24
C ASP A 86 -0.23 -7.53 30.81
N LEU A 87 -0.60 -7.81 29.56
CA LEU A 87 -1.92 -7.51 28.99
C LEU A 87 -3.00 -8.47 29.49
N GLY A 88 -2.61 -9.69 29.89
CA GLY A 88 -3.53 -10.70 30.36
C GLY A 88 -4.04 -10.46 31.78
N PRO A 89 -5.07 -11.20 32.21
CA PRO A 89 -5.48 -11.23 33.61
C PRO A 89 -4.29 -11.62 34.49
N SER A 90 -3.87 -10.73 35.39
CA SER A 90 -2.69 -10.96 36.22
C SER A 90 -2.84 -10.33 37.59
N ILE A 91 -2.48 -11.09 38.64
CA ILE A 91 -2.41 -10.58 40.02
C ILE A 91 -1.40 -9.43 40.14
N LYS A 92 -0.39 -9.40 39.25
CA LYS A 92 0.64 -8.35 39.23
C LYS A 92 0.21 -7.07 38.52
N ASN A 93 -0.86 -7.09 37.74
CA ASN A 93 -1.41 -5.91 37.04
C ASN A 93 -2.82 -5.62 37.55
N ARG A 94 -2.98 -4.83 38.62
CA ARG A 94 -4.33 -4.47 39.13
C ARG A 94 -5.15 -3.65 38.12
N GLY A 95 -4.55 -3.12 37.06
CA GLY A 95 -5.26 -2.45 35.98
C GLY A 95 -6.02 -3.41 35.04
N TYR A 96 -5.81 -4.74 35.11
CA TYR A 96 -6.43 -5.69 34.16
C TYR A 96 -7.97 -5.68 34.18
N PHE A 97 -8.58 -5.28 35.30
CA PHE A 97 -10.04 -5.17 35.45
C PHE A 97 -10.55 -3.74 35.30
N GLU A 98 -9.66 -2.78 35.01
CA GLU A 98 -10.02 -1.39 34.73
C GLU A 98 -10.23 -1.21 33.22
N ASN A 99 -11.27 -0.48 32.82
CA ASN A 99 -11.50 -0.12 31.41
C ASN A 99 -10.59 1.05 30.99
N LYS A 100 -9.28 0.82 30.99
CA LYS A 100 -8.25 1.79 30.60
C LYS A 100 -7.33 1.21 29.54
N SER A 101 -6.85 2.06 28.64
CA SER A 101 -5.85 1.68 27.66
C SER A 101 -4.56 1.26 28.34
N TYR A 102 -3.96 0.14 27.91
CA TYR A 102 -2.66 -0.30 28.39
C TYR A 102 -1.55 0.66 27.93
N TYR A 103 -0.41 0.63 28.64
CA TYR A 103 0.71 1.58 28.47
C TYR A 103 1.10 1.81 26.99
N ASN A 104 1.26 0.74 26.21
CA ASN A 104 1.68 0.78 24.82
C ASN A 104 0.55 0.85 23.78
N PHE A 105 -0.71 1.04 24.19
CA PHE A 105 -1.86 0.89 23.30
C PHE A 105 -1.75 1.74 22.03
N GLY A 106 -1.43 3.03 22.16
CA GLY A 106 -1.27 3.92 21.02
C GLY A 106 -0.17 3.47 20.05
N CYS A 107 1.03 3.17 20.56
CA CYS A 107 2.15 2.73 19.73
C CYS A 107 1.86 1.39 19.04
N ALA A 108 1.42 0.39 19.81
CA ALA A 108 1.12 -0.94 19.29
C ALA A 108 0.01 -0.90 18.24
N TYR A 109 -1.03 -0.11 18.46
CA TYR A 109 -2.10 0.10 17.49
C TYR A 109 -1.58 0.72 16.19
N GLN A 110 -0.82 1.81 16.27
CA GLN A 110 -0.25 2.47 15.08
C GLN A 110 0.74 1.57 14.35
N ARG A 111 1.52 0.76 15.07
CA ARG A 111 2.45 -0.22 14.47
C ARG A 111 1.71 -1.34 13.74
N ASN A 112 0.62 -1.84 14.32
CA ASN A 112 -0.22 -2.83 13.66
C ASN A 112 -0.91 -2.22 12.42
N MET A 113 -1.42 -0.99 12.53
CA MET A 113 -1.99 -0.28 11.38
C MET A 113 -0.95 -0.13 10.26
N ALA A 114 0.25 0.35 10.58
CA ALA A 114 1.34 0.49 9.62
C ALA A 114 1.71 -0.84 8.93
N ALA A 115 1.59 -1.97 9.62
CA ALA A 115 1.83 -3.31 9.05
C ALA A 115 0.66 -3.83 8.19
N MET A 116 -0.57 -3.35 8.43
CA MET A 116 -1.77 -3.77 7.69
C MET A 116 -2.07 -2.90 6.47
N VAL A 117 -1.50 -1.70 6.40
CA VAL A 117 -1.72 -0.78 5.28
C VAL A 117 -1.07 -1.32 4.01
N ASP A 118 -1.88 -1.58 2.98
CA ASP A 118 -1.44 -2.10 1.69
C ASP A 118 -0.61 -1.06 0.90
N ASN A 119 -1.13 0.17 0.76
CA ASN A 119 -0.41 1.28 0.15
C ASN A 119 -0.16 2.43 1.15
N PRO A 120 1.05 2.54 1.71
CA PRO A 120 1.42 3.61 2.64
C PRO A 120 1.25 5.03 2.08
N SER A 121 1.27 5.21 0.75
CA SER A 121 1.11 6.51 0.11
C SER A 121 -0.28 7.12 0.37
N ASP A 122 -1.29 6.28 0.61
CA ASP A 122 -2.67 6.70 0.89
C ASP A 122 -2.79 7.43 2.25
N LEU A 123 -1.79 7.29 3.13
CA LEU A 123 -1.73 8.01 4.42
C LEU A 123 -1.26 9.46 4.26
N VAL A 124 -0.53 9.77 3.18
CA VAL A 124 0.02 11.12 2.93
C VAL A 124 -0.91 11.92 2.04
N GLN A 125 -1.51 11.27 1.04
CA GLN A 125 -2.41 11.92 0.10
C GLN A 125 -3.57 11.00 -0.28
N PRO A 126 -4.79 11.55 -0.48
CA PRO A 126 -5.89 10.77 -1.01
C PRO A 126 -5.59 10.33 -2.45
N ARG A 127 -6.05 9.14 -2.82
CA ARG A 127 -6.03 8.70 -4.22
C ARG A 127 -6.92 9.61 -5.07
N PRO A 128 -6.58 9.86 -6.33
CA PRO A 128 -7.44 10.61 -7.23
C PRO A 128 -8.82 9.95 -7.30
N GLU A 129 -9.87 10.79 -7.30
CA GLU A 129 -11.24 10.30 -7.40
C GLU A 129 -11.45 9.55 -8.72
N THR A 130 -12.17 8.43 -8.64
CA THR A 130 -12.64 7.75 -9.85
C THR A 130 -13.75 8.58 -10.51
N PRO A 131 -13.90 8.53 -11.84
CA PRO A 131 -14.96 9.25 -12.52
C PRO A 131 -16.33 8.94 -11.93
N ALA A 132 -17.18 9.97 -11.80
CA ALA A 132 -18.53 9.79 -11.30
C ALA A 132 -19.29 8.73 -12.13
N TYR A 133 -19.97 7.82 -11.45
CA TYR A 133 -20.78 6.81 -12.13
C TYR A 133 -22.04 7.46 -12.73
N THR A 134 -21.91 7.90 -13.98
CA THR A 134 -22.90 8.74 -14.69
C THR A 134 -24.26 8.08 -14.78
N ILE A 135 -24.32 6.78 -15.08
CA ILE A 135 -25.58 6.02 -15.22
C ILE A 135 -26.41 6.09 -13.93
N ARG A 136 -25.79 5.82 -12.77
CA ARG A 136 -26.49 5.87 -11.48
C ARG A 136 -26.92 7.28 -11.10
N ARG A 137 -26.09 8.29 -11.43
CA ARG A 137 -26.48 9.70 -11.23
C ARG A 137 -27.70 10.05 -12.08
N THR A 138 -27.69 9.71 -13.37
CA THR A 138 -28.82 9.97 -14.27
C THR A 138 -30.08 9.28 -13.80
N GLU A 139 -30.01 8.01 -13.39
CA GLU A 139 -31.16 7.28 -12.84
C GLU A 139 -31.74 7.98 -11.59
N GLY A 140 -30.89 8.40 -10.66
CA GLY A 140 -31.32 9.16 -9.47
C GLY A 140 -31.97 10.49 -9.82
N PHE A 141 -31.41 11.23 -10.79
CA PHE A 141 -31.99 12.49 -11.27
C PHE A 141 -33.34 12.28 -11.96
N GLU A 142 -33.50 11.24 -12.77
CA GLU A 142 -34.76 10.92 -13.42
C GLU A 142 -35.84 10.53 -12.39
N LYS A 143 -35.48 9.75 -11.36
CA LYS A 143 -36.41 9.43 -10.28
C LYS A 143 -36.86 10.67 -9.53
N TYR A 144 -35.92 11.57 -9.23
CA TYR A 144 -36.20 12.85 -8.59
C TYR A 144 -37.13 13.73 -9.44
N ARG A 145 -36.86 13.89 -10.75
CA ARG A 145 -37.70 14.65 -11.68
C ARG A 145 -39.13 14.14 -11.76
N LYS A 146 -39.33 12.83 -11.64
CA LYS A 146 -40.64 12.17 -11.70
C LYS A 146 -41.36 12.13 -10.35
N GLY A 147 -40.75 12.62 -9.26
CA GLY A 147 -41.29 12.51 -7.91
C GLY A 147 -41.32 11.07 -7.35
N THR A 148 -40.58 10.16 -7.97
CA THR A 148 -40.42 8.77 -7.50
C THR A 148 -39.28 8.66 -6.49
N THR A 149 -39.42 7.76 -5.51
CA THR A 149 -38.41 7.57 -4.46
C THR A 149 -37.05 7.17 -5.05
N THR A 150 -35.97 7.77 -4.52
CA THR A 150 -34.58 7.40 -4.84
C THR A 150 -34.04 6.31 -3.93
N ALA A 151 -34.82 5.89 -2.93
CA ALA A 151 -34.45 4.81 -2.02
C ALA A 151 -34.42 3.46 -2.76
N THR A 152 -33.52 2.59 -2.33
CA THR A 152 -33.52 1.19 -2.76
C THR A 152 -34.78 0.50 -2.23
N GLU A 153 -35.52 -0.21 -3.08
CA GLU A 153 -36.65 -1.03 -2.62
C GLU A 153 -36.10 -2.27 -1.90
N TYR A 154 -36.37 -2.37 -0.60
CA TYR A 154 -36.05 -3.55 0.20
C TYR A 154 -37.35 -4.34 0.44
N PRO A 155 -37.57 -5.48 -0.24
CA PRO A 155 -38.81 -6.26 -0.14
C PRO A 155 -39.15 -6.74 1.28
N GLU A 156 -38.17 -6.76 2.18
CA GLU A 156 -38.29 -7.20 3.56
C GLU A 156 -38.31 -6.07 4.59
N SER A 157 -38.14 -4.81 4.18
CA SER A 157 -38.08 -3.66 5.10
C SER A 157 -39.30 -3.50 6.00
N GLU A 158 -40.46 -4.00 5.55
CA GLU A 158 -41.69 -4.02 6.35
C GLU A 158 -41.81 -5.25 7.25
N LYS A 159 -41.03 -6.32 7.01
CA LYS A 159 -41.07 -7.57 7.78
C LYS A 159 -40.30 -7.49 9.10
N ALA A 160 -39.42 -6.51 9.25
CA ALA A 160 -38.62 -6.26 10.45
C ALA A 160 -39.19 -5.16 11.36
N LYS A 161 -40.42 -4.70 11.14
CA LYS A 161 -41.10 -3.82 12.09
C LYS A 161 -41.45 -4.66 13.33
N LEU A 162 -40.72 -4.44 14.43
CA LEU A 162 -41.08 -4.93 15.76
C LEU A 162 -42.54 -4.55 16.03
N SER A 163 -43.40 -5.55 16.22
CA SER A 163 -44.80 -5.36 16.57
C SER A 163 -44.92 -4.46 17.79
N ASP A 164 -45.76 -3.44 17.69
CA ASP A 164 -46.09 -2.51 18.78
C ASP A 164 -46.78 -3.27 19.93
N THR A 165 -45.99 -3.79 20.88
CA THR A 165 -46.49 -4.42 22.09
C THR A 165 -46.58 -3.37 23.19
N GLY A 166 -47.68 -2.62 23.22
CA GLY A 166 -47.94 -1.64 24.27
C GLY A 166 -49.25 -0.87 24.12
N LYS A 167 -50.38 -1.52 24.43
CA LYS A 167 -51.57 -0.86 24.99
C LYS A 167 -51.85 -1.42 26.36
#